data_AF-A0A937QRY8-F1
#
_entry.id   AF-A0A937QRY8-F1
#
_cell.length_a   1.000
_cell.length_b   1.000
_cell.length_c   1.000
_cell.angle_alpha   90.00
_cell.angle_beta   90.00
_cell.angle_gamma   90.00
#
_symmetry.space_group_name_H-M   'P 1'
#
loop_
_entity.id
_entity.type
_entity.pdbx_description
1 polymer ?
#
loop_
_entity_poly.entity_id
_entity_poly.type
_entity_poly.pdbx_seq_one_letter_code
_entity_poly.pdbx_strand_id
1 'polypeptide(L)' 'MSEHSSCKTTQSLVTLAKEGDRAALEQLCQVYGERVHWIVRLRMGREIRSKLDSMDLVQDAFVLALEDLGDFT' A
#
# COMPACT_ATOMS: atom_id res chain seq x y z
N MET A 1 -25.72 12.84 3.68
CA MET A 1 -25.21 12.42 4.99
C MET A 1 -24.19 11.32 4.76
N SER A 2 -22.91 11.64 4.78
CA SER A 2 -21.83 10.66 4.96
C SER A 2 -20.81 11.34 5.86
N GLU A 3 -20.72 10.78 7.05
CA GLU A 3 -20.09 11.35 8.23
C GLU A 3 -18.56 11.34 8.09
N HIS A 4 -17.97 12.45 8.56
CA HIS A 4 -16.61 12.58 9.08
C HIS A 4 -15.63 11.44 8.76
N SER A 5 -14.71 11.70 7.82
CA SER A 5 -13.41 11.04 7.79
C SER A 5 -12.76 11.16 9.16
N SER A 6 -12.96 10.14 10.00
CA SER A 6 -12.10 9.89 11.15
C SER A 6 -10.70 9.72 10.57
N CYS A 7 -9.78 10.61 10.96
CA CYS A 7 -8.36 10.43 10.67
C CYS A 7 -7.90 9.18 11.43
N LYS A 8 -8.14 8.01 10.85
CA LYS A 8 -7.64 6.74 11.38
C LYS A 8 -6.13 6.79 11.22
N THR A 9 -5.42 6.59 12.32
CA THR A 9 -3.96 6.48 12.27
C THR A 9 -3.59 5.25 11.44
N THR A 10 -2.41 5.25 10.83
CA THR A 10 -1.88 4.06 10.13
C THR A 10 -2.01 2.81 10.98
N GLN A 11 -1.73 2.93 12.28
CA GLN A 11 -1.85 1.84 13.22
C GLN A 11 -3.28 1.30 13.32
N SER A 12 -4.30 2.17 13.41
CA SER A 12 -5.69 1.74 13.41
C SER A 12 -6.10 1.06 12.10
N LEU A 13 -5.63 1.56 10.96
CA LEU A 13 -5.90 0.93 9.67
C LEU A 13 -5.23 -0.44 9.56
N VAL A 14 -4.01 -0.59 10.05
CA VAL A 14 -3.31 -1.88 10.10
C VAL A 14 -4.04 -2.87 11.01
N THR A 15 -4.47 -2.45 12.21
CA THR A 15 -5.25 -3.32 13.10
C THR A 15 -6.53 -3.82 12.44
N LEU A 16 -7.30 -2.93 11.82
CA LEU A 16 -8.53 -3.31 11.11
C LEU A 16 -8.23 -4.22 9.91
N ALA A 17 -7.18 -3.93 9.15
CA ALA A 17 -6.78 -4.74 8.01
C ALA A 17 -6.36 -6.16 8.43
N LYS A 18 -5.68 -6.32 9.58
CA LYS A 18 -5.38 -7.64 10.18
C LYS A 18 -6.63 -8.44 10.54
N GLU A 19 -7.70 -7.76 10.92
CA GLU A 19 -9.01 -8.36 11.22
C GLU A 19 -9.80 -8.69 9.94
N GLY A 20 -9.27 -8.38 8.75
CA GLY A 20 -9.90 -8.63 7.46
C GLY A 20 -10.75 -7.48 6.93
N ASP A 21 -10.66 -6.27 7.52
CA ASP A 21 -11.36 -5.08 7.02
C ASP A 21 -10.78 -4.65 5.66
N ARG A 22 -11.51 -4.96 4.58
CA ARG A 22 -11.14 -4.60 3.22
C ARG A 22 -11.10 -3.08 3.01
N ALA A 23 -11.97 -2.31 3.66
CA ALA A 23 -11.96 -0.85 3.52
C ALA A 23 -10.72 -0.23 4.17
N ALA A 24 -10.20 -0.86 5.24
CA ALA A 24 -8.93 -0.45 5.85
C ALA A 24 -7.74 -0.76 4.91
N LEU A 25 -7.73 -1.92 4.25
CA LEU A 25 -6.74 -2.25 3.22
C LEU A 25 -6.77 -1.28 2.03
N GLU A 26 -7.96 -0.99 1.50
CA GLU A 26 -8.14 -0.03 0.42
C GLU A 26 -7.60 1.35 0.82
N GLN A 27 -7.86 1.80 2.05
CA GLN A 27 -7.30 3.06 2.57
C GLN A 27 -5.78 3.03 2.72
N LEU A 28 -5.18 1.93 3.19
CA LEU A 28 -3.72 1.78 3.25
C LEU A 28 -3.10 1.86 1.85
N CYS A 29 -3.67 1.16 0.88
CA CYS A 29 -3.23 1.22 -0.52
C CYS A 29 -3.38 2.62 -1.11
N GLN A 30 -4.45 3.36 -0.80
CA GLN A 30 -4.61 4.73 -1.26
C GLN A 30 -3.58 5.69 -0.63
N VAL A 31 -3.34 5.58 0.68
CA VAL A 31 -2.42 6.47 1.40
C VAL A 31 -0.96 6.22 0.98
N TYR A 32 -0.58 4.96 0.80
CA TYR A 32 0.81 4.60 0.54
C TYR A 32 1.12 4.33 -0.93
N GLY A 33 0.11 4.15 -1.79
CA GLY A 33 0.26 3.78 -3.19
C GLY A 33 1.17 4.72 -3.97
N GLU A 34 0.88 6.02 -3.94
CA GLU A 34 1.70 7.01 -4.64
C GLU A 34 3.12 7.07 -4.09
N ARG A 35 3.29 6.94 -2.77
CA ARG A 35 4.61 6.98 -2.14
C ARG A 35 5.46 5.76 -2.52
N VAL A 36 4.88 4.57 -2.50
CA VAL A 36 5.54 3.33 -2.92
C VAL A 36 5.88 3.41 -4.41
N HIS A 37 4.95 3.88 -5.24
CA HIS A 37 5.17 4.06 -6.68
C HIS A 37 6.32 5.01 -6.98
N TRP A 38 6.41 6.13 -6.27
CA TRP A 38 7.51 7.06 -6.40
C TRP A 38 8.86 6.43 -6.04
N ILE A 39 8.92 5.68 -4.94
CA ILE A 39 10.12 4.96 -4.50
C ILE A 39 10.53 3.89 -5.53
N VAL A 40 9.57 3.13 -6.05
CA VAL A 40 9.80 2.13 -7.10
C VAL A 40 10.40 2.80 -8.33
N ARG A 41 9.78 3.88 -8.84
CA ARG A 41 10.29 4.60 -10.01
C ARG A 41 11.68 5.18 -9.81
N LEU A 42 11.98 5.65 -8.60
CA LEU A 42 13.31 6.16 -8.24
C LEU A 42 14.36 5.05 -8.27
N ARG A 43 14.02 3.85 -7.78
CA ARG A 43 14.91 2.68 -7.72
C ARG A 43 15.03 1.96 -9.06
N MET A 44 14.03 2.07 -9.93
CA MET A 44 14.07 1.51 -11.27
C MET A 44 15.05 2.29 -12.16
N GLY A 45 16.19 1.66 -12.43
CA GLY A 45 17.14 2.11 -13.44
C GLY A 45 16.48 2.30 -14.82
N ARG A 46 17.08 3.15 -15.66
CA ARG A 46 16.54 3.50 -16.99
C ARG A 46 16.32 2.28 -17.89
N GLU A 47 17.16 1.26 -17.77
CA GLU A 47 17.07 0.02 -18.57
C GLU A 47 15.93 -0.90 -18.16
N ILE A 48 15.50 -0.85 -16.90
CA ILE A 48 14.40 -1.67 -16.37
C ILE A 48 13.05 -1.03 -16.72
N ARG A 49 12.99 0.32 -16.72
CA ARG A 49 11.77 1.08 -17.04
C ARG A 49 11.18 0.82 -18.42
N SER A 50 11.96 0.31 -19.38
CA SER A 50 11.44 -0.06 -20.71
C SER A 50 10.93 -1.50 -20.80
N LYS A 51 11.14 -2.32 -19.75
CA LYS A 51 10.86 -3.75 -19.74
C LYS A 51 9.80 -4.16 -18.72
N LEU A 52 9.54 -3.32 -17.72
CA LEU A 52 8.66 -3.62 -16.60
C LEU A 52 7.86 -2.37 -16.25
N ASP A 53 6.56 -2.53 -15.98
CA ASP A 53 5.77 -1.43 -15.46
C ASP A 53 6.11 -1.23 -13.97
N SER A 54 6.37 0.02 -13.62
CA SER A 54 6.48 0.43 -12.22
C SER A 54 5.26 0.06 -11.37
N MET A 55 4.06 -0.03 -11.96
CA MET A 55 2.86 -0.44 -11.25
C MET A 55 2.85 -1.92 -10.88
N ASP A 56 3.47 -2.79 -11.69
CA ASP A 56 3.59 -4.21 -11.37
C ASP A 56 4.40 -4.41 -10.09
N LEU A 57 5.52 -3.68 -9.97
CA LEU A 57 6.34 -3.69 -8.76
C LEU A 57 5.63 -3.09 -7.52
N VAL A 58 4.74 -2.12 -7.73
CA VAL A 58 3.91 -1.58 -6.65
C VAL A 58 2.91 -2.61 -6.17
N GLN A 59 2.28 -3.33 -7.10
CA GLN A 59 1.37 -4.43 -6.77
C GLN A 59 2.10 -5.53 -6.00
N ASP A 60 3.25 -6.00 -6.48
CA ASP A 60 4.06 -7.01 -5.80
C ASP A 60 4.46 -6.56 -4.39
N ALA A 61 4.89 -5.30 -4.24
CA ALA A 61 5.24 -4.74 -2.93
C ALA A 61 4.06 -4.74 -1.96
N PHE A 62 2.84 -4.45 -2.43
CA PHE A 62 1.65 -4.51 -1.60
C PHE A 62 1.20 -5.93 -1.28
N VAL A 63 1.36 -6.89 -2.21
CA VAL A 63 1.09 -8.30 -1.95
C VAL A 63 2.01 -8.82 -0.84
N LEU A 64 3.32 -8.56 -0.94
CA LEU A 64 4.29 -8.93 0.09
C LEU A 64 3.96 -8.26 1.44
N ALA A 65 3.62 -6.97 1.42
CA ALA A 65 3.22 -6.27 2.63
C ALA A 65 1.93 -6.82 3.26
N LEU A 66 1.02 -7.37 2.44
CA LEU A 66 -0.21 -8.00 2.91
C LEU A 66 0.05 -9.40 3.51
N GLU A 67 0.92 -10.18 2.88
CA GLU A 67 1.36 -11.49 3.40
C GLU A 67 2.03 -11.34 4.77
N ASP A 68 2.91 -10.34 4.90
CA ASP A 68 3.62 -10.04 6.15
C ASP A 68 2.80 -9.17 7.13
N LEU A 69 1.59 -8.74 6.73
CA LEU A 69 0.81 -7.78 7.51
C LEU A 69 0.52 -8.30 8.93
N GLY A 70 0.32 -9.61 9.07
CA GLY A 70 0.07 -10.26 10.37
C GLY A 70 1.17 -9.99 11.40
N ASP A 71 2.42 -9.91 10.95
CA ASP A 71 3.61 -9.74 11.80
C ASP A 71 3.95 -8.27 12.08
N PHE A 72 3.23 -7.32 11.45
CA PHE A 72 3.46 -5.89 11.60
C PHE A 72 3.00 -5.36 12.97
N THR A 73 3.92 -5.02 13.87
CA THR A 73 3.63 -4.47 15.23
C THR A 73 3.44 -2.96 15.27
#